data_AF-A0A8H6BLH8-F1
#
_entry.id   AF-A0A8H6BLH8-F1
#
_cell.length_a   1.000
_cell.length_b   1.000
_cell.length_c   1.000
_cell.angle_alpha   90.00
_cell.angle_beta   90.00
_cell.angle_gamma   90.00
#
_symmetry.space_group_name_H-M   'P 1'
#
loop_
_entity.id
_entity.type
_entity.pdbx_description
1 polymer ?
#
loop_
_entity_poly.entity_id
_entity_poly.type
_entity_poly.pdbx_seq_one_letter_code
_entity_poly.pdbx_strand_id
1 'polypeptide(L)'
;MFVGILGTLGSGIQDVAEFLVNELSFRFLALKNKNLDIYQHLDVFKFFETAKEMQLYATKRWSENFVMIADMANADLDLFLKRPFFLLISVDGPLTQRFKRYQQCISEKSVKEVSLAEFIVQSEEKKYADDLFLLRNLDRANIKLINQAKDQASLFKELRELDIKNPERLRPAWDAYFMSLANLAAHRANCMKRRVGCVIIRDKRVIATGYNGTPRNFKNCNEGGCPRCNSADASGVGLSTCLCLHAEENALLEAGRDRIGSSATVYCNTCPCLTCSIKIIQAGVREVVYSQSYSMDALSSRVLKQSGVTLRQFIPPKSGIVIIK
;
A
#
# COMPACT_ATOMS: atom_id res chain seq x y z
N MET A 1 16.42 -2.26 -8.62
CA MET A 1 15.52 -2.40 -7.44
C MET A 1 16.16 -3.35 -6.44
N PHE A 2 16.12 -3.05 -5.14
CA PHE A 2 16.61 -3.96 -4.11
C PHE A 2 15.45 -4.45 -3.24
N VAL A 3 15.14 -5.74 -3.30
CA VAL A 3 14.09 -6.36 -2.49
C VAL A 3 14.67 -7.04 -1.26
N GLY A 4 14.15 -6.69 -0.07
CA GLY A 4 14.35 -7.47 1.14
C GLY A 4 13.13 -8.35 1.41
N ILE A 5 13.33 -9.63 1.69
CA ILE A 5 12.26 -10.57 2.03
C ILE A 5 12.43 -11.02 3.47
N LEU A 6 11.41 -10.87 4.30
CA LEU A 6 11.37 -11.45 5.64
C LEU A 6 10.07 -12.21 5.84
N GLY A 7 10.01 -13.06 6.86
CA GLY A 7 8.81 -13.84 7.10
C GLY A 7 8.91 -14.76 8.30
N THR A 8 7.78 -15.36 8.63
CA THR A 8 7.68 -16.39 9.67
C THR A 8 8.28 -17.71 9.17
N LEU A 9 8.60 -18.62 10.09
CA LEU A 9 9.13 -19.94 9.75
C LEU A 9 8.17 -20.70 8.83
N GLY A 10 8.66 -21.30 7.73
CA GLY A 10 7.83 -22.05 6.78
C GLY A 10 6.88 -21.20 5.92
N SER A 11 7.01 -19.87 5.90
CA SER A 11 6.14 -18.97 5.12
C SER A 11 6.38 -19.01 3.60
N GLY A 12 7.48 -19.60 3.13
CA GLY A 12 7.87 -19.62 1.71
C GLY A 12 8.73 -18.41 1.29
N ILE A 13 9.46 -17.79 2.22
CA ILE A 13 10.40 -16.69 1.88
C ILE A 13 11.47 -17.12 0.86
N GLN A 14 11.90 -18.38 0.89
CA GLN A 14 12.87 -18.94 -0.04
C GLN A 14 12.28 -19.05 -1.44
N ASP A 15 11.05 -19.58 -1.55
CA ASP A 15 10.34 -19.65 -2.84
C ASP A 15 10.14 -18.27 -3.47
N VAL A 16 9.80 -17.26 -2.67
CA VAL A 16 9.68 -15.88 -3.17
C VAL A 16 11.04 -15.34 -3.64
N ALA A 17 12.13 -15.63 -2.91
CA ALA A 17 13.46 -15.23 -3.33
C ALA A 17 13.89 -15.93 -4.62
N GLU A 18 13.61 -17.23 -4.73
CA GLU A 18 13.87 -18.06 -5.91
C GLU A 18 13.12 -17.52 -7.13
N PHE A 19 11.84 -17.22 -6.99
CA PHE A 19 11.03 -16.59 -8.04
C PHE A 19 11.67 -15.29 -8.55
N LEU A 20 12.14 -14.43 -7.64
CA LEU A 20 12.79 -13.18 -8.03
C LEU A 20 14.10 -13.42 -8.78
N VAL A 21 14.89 -14.40 -8.37
CA VAL A 21 16.16 -14.75 -9.03
C VAL A 21 15.90 -15.36 -10.41
N ASN A 22 15.08 -16.40 -10.47
CA ASN A 22 14.89 -17.24 -11.65
C ASN A 22 13.99 -16.59 -12.70
N GLU A 23 12.85 -16.02 -12.31
CA GLU A 23 11.89 -15.45 -13.28
C GLU A 23 12.10 -13.95 -13.53
N LEU A 24 12.58 -13.21 -12.52
CA LEU A 24 12.70 -11.74 -12.62
C LEU A 24 14.15 -11.24 -12.77
N SER A 25 15.14 -12.15 -12.82
CA SER A 25 16.56 -11.88 -12.98
C SER A 25 17.16 -10.97 -11.89
N PHE A 26 16.74 -11.19 -10.64
CA PHE A 26 17.38 -10.57 -9.48
C PHE A 26 18.65 -11.33 -9.11
N ARG A 27 19.67 -10.63 -8.59
CA ARG A 27 20.86 -11.27 -8.03
C ARG A 27 20.76 -11.35 -6.52
N PHE A 28 20.95 -12.54 -5.98
CA PHE A 28 20.82 -12.80 -4.55
C PHE A 28 22.07 -12.35 -3.77
N LEU A 29 21.88 -11.47 -2.79
CA LEU A 29 22.93 -10.99 -1.89
C LEU A 29 22.72 -11.59 -0.49
N ALA A 30 23.79 -12.10 0.12
CA ALA A 30 23.73 -12.77 1.41
C ALA A 30 24.70 -12.14 2.44
N LEU A 31 24.37 -12.28 3.73
CA LEU A 31 25.26 -11.96 4.84
C LEU A 31 25.90 -13.25 5.36
N LYS A 32 27.22 -13.26 5.59
CA LYS A 32 27.94 -14.47 6.02
C LYS A 32 27.59 -14.96 7.42
N ASN A 33 27.23 -14.05 8.33
CA ASN A 33 27.01 -14.36 9.75
C ASN A 33 25.64 -14.98 10.08
N LYS A 34 24.89 -15.50 9.10
CA LYS A 34 23.56 -16.07 9.32
C LYS A 34 23.45 -17.46 8.72
N ASN A 35 22.76 -18.36 9.43
CA ASN A 35 22.53 -19.77 9.10
C ASN A 35 22.55 -20.03 7.59
N LEU A 36 23.68 -20.58 7.12
CA LEU A 36 23.91 -20.92 5.71
C LEU A 36 22.83 -21.88 5.18
N ASP A 37 22.17 -22.63 6.07
CA ASP A 37 21.02 -23.50 5.76
C ASP A 37 19.83 -22.77 5.15
N ILE A 38 19.69 -21.45 5.38
CA ILE A 38 18.63 -20.61 4.80
C ILE A 38 18.89 -20.34 3.31
N TYR A 39 20.15 -20.47 2.85
CA TYR A 39 20.54 -20.12 1.48
C TYR A 39 20.79 -21.33 0.57
N GLN A 40 20.68 -22.57 1.07
CA GLN A 40 21.12 -23.78 0.36
C GLN A 40 20.51 -23.99 -1.03
N HIS A 41 19.33 -23.45 -1.31
CA HIS A 41 18.65 -23.56 -2.61
C HIS A 41 18.73 -22.28 -3.46
N LEU A 42 19.42 -21.25 -2.99
CA LEU A 42 19.51 -19.95 -3.66
C LEU A 42 20.93 -19.75 -4.20
N ASP A 43 21.05 -19.46 -5.49
CA ASP A 43 22.33 -19.12 -6.12
C ASP A 43 22.82 -17.76 -5.62
N VAL A 44 23.71 -17.79 -4.63
CA VAL A 44 24.22 -16.58 -3.98
C VAL A 44 25.23 -15.90 -4.88
N PHE A 45 24.83 -14.78 -5.47
CA PHE A 45 25.69 -13.97 -6.31
C PHE A 45 26.86 -13.34 -5.52
N LYS A 46 26.60 -12.86 -4.29
CA LYS A 46 27.65 -12.25 -3.45
C LYS A 46 27.35 -12.28 -1.96
N PHE A 47 28.39 -12.58 -1.19
CA PHE A 47 28.40 -12.52 0.28
C PHE A 47 29.00 -11.21 0.80
N PHE A 48 28.50 -10.75 1.95
CA PHE A 48 29.00 -9.58 2.68
C PHE A 48 29.19 -9.90 4.17
N GLU A 49 30.15 -9.24 4.81
CA GLU A 49 30.39 -9.40 6.26
C GLU A 49 29.35 -8.60 7.06
N THR A 50 29.00 -7.41 6.59
CA THR A 50 28.09 -6.49 7.28
C THR A 50 26.94 -5.99 6.38
N ALA A 51 25.80 -5.69 7.00
CA ALA A 51 24.66 -5.08 6.33
C ALA A 51 25.03 -3.73 5.67
N LYS A 52 25.92 -2.96 6.31
CA LYS A 52 26.42 -1.68 5.80
C LYS A 52 27.20 -1.84 4.50
N GLU A 53 28.08 -2.84 4.40
CA GLU A 53 28.81 -3.12 3.16
C GLU A 53 27.88 -3.50 2.01
N MET A 54 26.91 -4.39 2.29
CA MET A 54 25.90 -4.79 1.31
C MET A 54 25.09 -3.59 0.83
N GLN A 55 24.63 -2.74 1.76
CA GLN A 55 23.88 -1.52 1.46
C GLN A 55 24.69 -0.57 0.57
N LEU A 56 25.96 -0.33 0.88
CA LEU A 56 26.84 0.53 0.08
C LEU A 56 27.09 -0.05 -1.32
N TYR A 57 27.28 -1.36 -1.41
CA TYR A 57 27.43 -2.07 -2.67
C TYR A 57 26.20 -1.91 -3.58
N ALA A 58 25.01 -2.11 -3.01
CA ALA A 58 23.75 -1.96 -3.73
C ALA A 58 23.50 -0.49 -4.14
N THR A 59 23.86 0.49 -3.29
CA THR A 59 23.72 1.92 -3.64
C THR A 59 24.59 2.32 -4.83
N LYS A 60 25.83 1.81 -4.93
CA LYS A 60 26.68 2.05 -6.10
C LYS A 60 26.11 1.43 -7.39
N ARG A 61 25.17 0.50 -7.26
CA ARG A 61 24.57 -0.31 -8.33
C ARG A 61 23.04 -0.23 -8.30
N TRP A 62 22.49 0.93 -7.94
CA TRP A 62 21.06 1.09 -7.66
C TRP A 62 20.14 0.75 -8.84
N SER A 63 20.67 0.84 -10.08
CA SER A 63 19.99 0.47 -11.32
C SER A 63 19.86 -1.04 -11.52
N GLU A 64 20.65 -1.84 -10.81
CA GLU A 64 20.62 -3.30 -10.91
C GLU A 64 19.57 -3.90 -9.95
N ASN A 65 19.17 -5.16 -10.20
CA ASN A 65 18.17 -5.86 -9.39
C ASN A 65 18.84 -6.81 -8.39
N PHE A 66 18.52 -6.61 -7.12
CA PHE A 66 19.07 -7.39 -6.01
C PHE A 66 17.97 -7.88 -5.09
N VAL A 67 18.15 -9.07 -4.52
CA VAL A 67 17.27 -9.63 -3.50
C VAL A 67 18.09 -10.13 -2.32
N MET A 68 17.57 -10.00 -1.11
CA MET A 68 18.14 -10.61 0.10
C MET A 68 17.04 -11.17 1.00
N ILE A 69 17.38 -12.18 1.80
CA ILE A 69 16.57 -12.52 2.98
C ILE A 69 16.92 -11.53 4.09
N ALA A 70 15.97 -10.65 4.41
CA ALA A 70 16.07 -9.56 5.37
C ALA A 70 15.82 -10.00 6.81
N ASP A 71 16.30 -11.18 7.18
CA ASP A 71 16.31 -11.63 8.58
C ASP A 71 17.46 -10.90 9.28
N MET A 72 17.22 -9.71 9.83
CA MET A 72 18.22 -8.85 10.49
C MET A 72 17.59 -7.94 11.54
N ALA A 73 18.41 -7.43 12.46
CA ALA A 73 17.95 -6.50 13.49
C ALA A 73 17.44 -5.18 12.87
N ASN A 74 16.59 -4.46 13.59
CA ASN A 74 15.95 -3.22 13.12
C ASN A 74 16.96 -2.17 12.65
N ALA A 75 18.07 -1.99 13.39
CA ALA A 75 19.10 -1.01 13.08
C ALA A 75 19.79 -1.27 11.72
N ASP A 76 19.99 -2.55 11.36
CA ASP A 76 20.57 -2.92 10.07
C ASP A 76 19.54 -2.74 8.95
N LEU A 77 18.28 -3.14 9.17
CA LEU A 77 17.22 -2.99 8.17
C LEU A 77 16.96 -1.51 7.84
N ASP A 78 17.08 -0.62 8.82
CA ASP A 78 16.96 0.83 8.66
C ASP A 78 17.93 1.42 7.65
N LEU A 79 19.11 0.81 7.47
CA LEU A 79 20.08 1.23 6.46
C LEU A 79 19.51 1.10 5.04
N PHE A 80 18.68 0.08 4.81
CA PHE A 80 18.06 -0.20 3.52
C PHE A 80 16.74 0.55 3.35
N LEU A 81 15.89 0.60 4.38
CA LEU A 81 14.59 1.27 4.32
C LEU A 81 14.67 2.78 4.04
N LYS A 82 15.81 3.41 4.35
CA LYS A 82 16.08 4.81 3.99
C LYS A 82 16.36 5.02 2.49
N ARG A 83 16.51 3.96 1.70
CA ARG A 83 16.90 4.03 0.29
C ARG A 83 15.68 4.00 -0.62
N PRO A 84 15.56 4.92 -1.59
CA PRO A 84 14.38 5.01 -2.46
C PRO A 84 14.26 3.86 -3.47
N PHE A 85 15.27 2.98 -3.55
CA PHE A 85 15.27 1.83 -4.43
C PHE A 85 15.05 0.51 -3.68
N PHE A 86 14.81 0.57 -2.36
CA PHE A 86 14.60 -0.61 -1.52
C PHE A 86 13.11 -0.88 -1.30
N LEU A 87 12.70 -2.13 -1.48
CA LEU A 87 11.34 -2.62 -1.28
C LEU A 87 11.37 -3.75 -0.25
N LEU A 88 10.59 -3.64 0.83
CA LEU A 88 10.48 -4.68 1.83
C LEU A 88 9.20 -5.51 1.61
N ILE A 89 9.37 -6.82 1.51
CA ILE A 89 8.29 -7.80 1.38
C ILE A 89 8.28 -8.69 2.61
N SER A 90 7.14 -8.76 3.30
CA SER A 90 6.93 -9.76 4.34
C SER A 90 6.11 -10.92 3.81
N VAL A 91 6.46 -12.14 4.19
CA VAL A 91 5.71 -13.35 3.86
C VAL A 91 5.26 -14.01 5.15
N ASP A 92 3.96 -14.30 5.24
CA ASP A 92 3.37 -15.10 6.30
C ASP A 92 2.37 -16.09 5.70
N GLY A 93 1.79 -16.98 6.50
CA GLY A 93 0.78 -17.92 6.01
C GLY A 93 0.11 -18.70 7.14
N PRO A 94 -0.97 -19.43 6.81
CA PRO A 94 -1.67 -20.27 7.79
C PRO A 94 -0.70 -21.25 8.45
N LEU A 95 -0.76 -21.37 9.78
CA LEU A 95 0.16 -22.19 10.58
C LEU A 95 0.30 -23.61 10.03
N THR A 96 -0.83 -24.26 9.70
CA THR A 96 -0.86 -25.63 9.18
C THR A 96 -0.16 -25.77 7.83
N GLN A 97 -0.23 -24.76 6.96
CA GLN A 97 0.48 -24.78 5.69
C GLN A 97 1.97 -24.49 5.87
N ARG A 98 2.32 -23.54 6.74
CA ARG A 98 3.71 -23.25 7.07
C ARG A 98 4.42 -24.47 7.65
N PHE A 99 3.75 -25.20 8.53
CA PHE A 99 4.25 -26.44 9.09
C PHE A 99 4.48 -27.50 8.01
N LYS A 100 3.52 -27.72 7.09
CA LYS A 100 3.69 -28.67 5.98
C LYS A 100 4.90 -28.33 5.10
N ARG A 101 5.07 -27.06 4.72
CA ARG A 101 6.25 -26.61 3.95
C ARG A 101 7.53 -26.84 4.74
N TYR A 102 7.53 -26.50 6.03
CA TYR A 102 8.68 -26.72 6.90
C TYR A 102 9.08 -28.20 7.00
N GLN A 103 8.10 -29.10 7.16
CA GLN A 103 8.35 -30.54 7.17
C GLN A 103 8.92 -31.05 5.85
N GLN A 104 8.39 -30.58 4.72
CA GLN A 104 8.94 -30.91 3.39
C GLN A 104 10.42 -30.52 3.29
N CYS A 105 10.75 -29.27 3.63
CA CYS A 105 12.14 -28.79 3.63
C CYS A 105 13.07 -29.57 4.57
N ILE A 106 12.60 -30.03 5.72
CA ILE A 106 13.39 -30.84 6.67
C ILE A 106 13.59 -32.27 6.15
N SER A 107 12.54 -32.86 5.56
CA SER A 107 12.58 -34.23 5.04
C SER A 107 13.63 -34.39 3.92
N GLU A 108 13.77 -33.37 3.08
CA GLU A 108 14.79 -33.32 2.03
C GLU A 108 16.22 -33.24 2.60
N LYS A 109 16.37 -32.72 3.82
CA LYS A 109 17.68 -32.52 4.48
C LYS A 109 18.08 -33.66 5.41
N SER A 110 17.32 -34.76 5.46
CA SER A 110 17.56 -35.88 6.40
C SER A 110 17.64 -35.45 7.88
N VAL A 111 16.96 -34.36 8.23
CA VAL A 111 16.91 -33.83 9.60
C VAL A 111 15.76 -34.51 10.36
N LYS A 112 15.89 -34.65 11.68
CA LYS A 112 14.87 -35.23 12.57
C LYS A 112 13.51 -34.54 12.34
N GLU A 113 12.46 -35.35 12.21
CA GLU A 113 11.09 -34.85 12.07
C GLU A 113 10.71 -34.01 13.29
N VAL A 114 10.17 -32.82 13.04
CA VAL A 114 9.76 -31.85 14.07
C VAL A 114 8.25 -31.94 14.23
N SER A 115 7.78 -32.10 15.46
CA SER A 115 6.35 -32.11 15.78
C SER A 115 5.71 -30.73 15.58
N LEU A 116 4.38 -30.69 15.42
CA LEU A 116 3.65 -29.42 15.32
C LEU A 116 3.86 -28.54 16.57
N ALA A 117 3.95 -29.15 17.75
CA ALA A 117 4.18 -28.43 19.01
C ALA A 117 5.55 -27.76 19.03
N GLU A 118 6.60 -28.49 18.66
CA GLU A 118 7.97 -27.94 18.56
C GLU A 118 8.06 -26.84 17.49
N PHE A 119 7.36 -27.01 16.36
CA PHE A 119 7.30 -25.97 15.32
C PHE A 119 6.61 -24.69 15.81
N ILE A 120 5.54 -24.81 16.59
CA ILE A 120 4.86 -23.65 17.18
C ILE A 120 5.84 -22.89 18.08
N VAL A 121 6.53 -23.58 18.99
CA VAL A 121 7.53 -22.96 19.88
C VAL A 121 8.62 -22.24 19.07
N GLN A 122 9.22 -22.91 18.08
CA GLN A 122 10.23 -22.30 17.20
C GLN A 122 9.68 -21.08 16.44
N SER A 123 8.44 -21.15 15.97
CA SER A 123 7.79 -20.05 15.25
C SER A 123 7.47 -18.87 16.17
N GLU A 124 7.15 -19.11 17.44
CA GLU A 124 6.90 -18.07 18.44
C GLU A 124 8.21 -17.43 18.89
N GLU A 125 9.22 -18.22 19.23
CA GLU A 125 10.56 -17.72 19.55
C GLU A 125 11.07 -16.82 18.42
N LYS A 126 11.00 -17.26 17.16
CA LYS A 126 11.41 -16.41 16.03
C LYS A 126 10.62 -15.10 15.91
N LYS A 127 9.31 -15.11 16.22
CA LYS A 127 8.43 -13.95 16.04
C LYS A 127 8.50 -12.96 17.21
N TYR A 128 8.70 -13.47 18.43
CA TYR A 128 8.60 -12.71 19.67
C TYR A 128 9.91 -12.60 20.47
N ALA A 129 11.01 -13.24 20.04
CA ALA A 129 12.33 -13.02 20.63
C ALA A 129 12.89 -11.62 20.31
N ASP A 130 14.03 -11.30 20.94
CA ASP A 130 14.92 -10.20 20.59
C ASP A 130 14.21 -8.84 20.38
N ASP A 131 13.46 -8.39 21.40
CA ASP A 131 12.71 -7.12 21.39
C ASP A 131 11.70 -7.00 20.23
N LEU A 132 11.08 -8.13 19.85
CA LEU A 132 10.03 -8.19 18.83
C LEU A 132 10.50 -7.68 17.45
N PHE A 133 11.79 -7.77 17.13
CA PHE A 133 12.33 -7.15 15.90
C PHE A 133 11.65 -7.70 14.63
N LEU A 134 11.41 -9.02 14.56
CA LEU A 134 10.74 -9.61 13.41
C LEU A 134 9.33 -9.06 13.28
N LEU A 135 8.56 -9.04 14.37
CA LEU A 135 7.20 -8.50 14.37
C LEU A 135 7.15 -7.04 13.93
N ARG A 136 8.06 -6.20 14.43
CA ARG A 136 8.19 -4.79 14.01
C ARG A 136 8.54 -4.67 12.53
N ASN A 137 9.45 -5.50 12.02
CA ASN A 137 9.85 -5.47 10.61
C ASN A 137 8.76 -6.01 9.67
N LEU A 138 7.95 -6.99 10.10
CA LEU A 138 6.79 -7.46 9.34
C LEU A 138 5.78 -6.33 9.14
N ASP A 139 5.57 -5.48 10.15
CA ASP A 139 4.63 -4.37 10.04
C ASP A 139 5.10 -3.29 9.05
N ARG A 140 6.41 -3.06 9.00
CA ARG A 140 7.07 -2.07 8.14
C ARG A 140 7.16 -2.47 6.66
N ALA A 141 6.81 -3.71 6.31
CA ALA A 141 6.87 -4.19 4.95
C ALA A 141 5.90 -3.44 4.02
N ASN A 142 6.38 -3.07 2.83
CA ASN A 142 5.58 -2.40 1.81
C ASN A 142 4.51 -3.34 1.23
N ILE A 143 4.83 -4.63 1.14
CA ILE A 143 3.95 -5.69 0.65
C ILE A 143 3.93 -6.81 1.69
N LYS A 144 2.73 -7.20 2.12
CA LYS A 144 2.48 -8.27 3.08
C LYS A 144 1.82 -9.45 2.38
N LEU A 145 2.63 -10.41 1.93
CA LEU A 145 2.17 -11.63 1.26
C LEU A 145 1.65 -12.62 2.32
N ILE A 146 0.40 -13.05 2.15
CA ILE A 146 -0.18 -14.16 2.91
C ILE A 146 -0.20 -15.38 1.98
N ASN A 147 0.80 -16.23 2.13
CA ASN A 147 1.03 -17.40 1.30
C ASN A 147 0.12 -18.57 1.70
N GLN A 148 -1.05 -18.65 1.06
CA GLN A 148 -2.00 -19.75 1.20
C GLN A 148 -1.86 -20.81 0.08
N ALA A 149 -0.90 -20.65 -0.83
CA ALA A 149 -0.70 -21.51 -1.97
C ALA A 149 -0.39 -22.95 -1.56
N LYS A 150 -0.98 -23.93 -2.26
CA LYS A 150 -0.77 -25.35 -1.96
C LYS A 150 0.58 -25.88 -2.43
N ASP A 151 1.14 -25.25 -3.45
CA ASP A 151 2.37 -25.63 -4.13
C ASP A 151 3.11 -24.39 -4.66
N GLN A 152 4.37 -24.58 -5.07
CA GLN A 152 5.23 -23.52 -5.57
C GLN A 152 4.71 -22.90 -6.89
N ALA A 153 4.11 -23.71 -7.77
CA ALA A 153 3.60 -23.24 -9.05
C ALA A 153 2.45 -22.23 -8.89
N SER A 154 1.55 -22.50 -7.93
CA SER A 154 0.44 -21.61 -7.57
C SER A 154 0.96 -20.28 -6.99
N LEU A 155 1.97 -20.34 -6.12
CA LEU A 155 2.66 -19.14 -5.61
C LEU A 155 3.26 -18.31 -6.75
N PHE A 156 4.02 -18.94 -7.66
CA PHE A 156 4.70 -18.22 -8.75
C PHE A 156 3.72 -17.59 -9.73
N LYS A 157 2.57 -18.23 -9.99
CA LYS A 157 1.49 -17.65 -10.80
C LYS A 157 0.99 -16.33 -10.21
N GLU A 158 0.65 -16.31 -8.92
CA GLU A 158 0.15 -15.11 -8.25
C GLU A 158 1.24 -14.02 -8.11
N LEU A 159 2.51 -14.40 -7.92
CA LEU A 159 3.64 -13.45 -7.90
C LEU A 159 3.86 -12.77 -9.26
N ARG A 160 3.60 -13.47 -10.38
CA ARG A 160 3.61 -12.85 -11.72
C ARG A 160 2.51 -11.79 -11.86
N GLU A 161 1.30 -12.09 -11.40
CA GLU A 161 0.19 -11.12 -11.41
C GLU A 161 0.41 -9.94 -10.47
N LEU A 162 1.20 -10.13 -9.41
CA LEU A 162 1.54 -9.06 -8.49
C LEU A 162 2.46 -8.01 -9.13
N ASP A 163 3.26 -8.33 -10.14
CA ASP A 163 4.21 -7.40 -10.78
C ASP A 163 5.09 -6.66 -9.76
N ILE A 164 5.97 -7.40 -9.08
CA ILE A 164 6.89 -6.86 -8.06
C ILE A 164 7.83 -5.79 -8.64
N LYS A 165 8.14 -5.83 -9.94
CA LYS A 165 9.05 -4.88 -10.60
C LYS A 165 8.41 -3.53 -10.90
N ASN A 166 7.10 -3.36 -10.68
CA ASN A 166 6.44 -2.10 -10.91
C ASN A 166 7.16 -0.95 -10.16
N PRO A 167 7.71 0.05 -10.88
CA PRO A 167 8.46 1.14 -10.27
C PRO A 167 7.63 2.02 -9.34
N GLU A 168 6.30 2.04 -9.50
CA GLU A 168 5.37 2.77 -8.63
C GLU A 168 5.38 2.25 -7.19
N ARG A 169 5.87 1.02 -6.96
CA ARG A 169 6.05 0.43 -5.63
C ARG A 169 7.14 1.11 -4.81
N LEU A 170 8.14 1.67 -5.49
CA LEU A 170 9.26 2.38 -4.87
C LEU A 170 9.01 3.88 -4.82
N ARG A 171 8.43 4.42 -5.91
CA ARG A 171 8.12 5.83 -6.04
C ARG A 171 6.73 5.97 -6.66
N PRO A 172 5.71 6.36 -5.87
CA PRO A 172 4.36 6.45 -6.39
C PRO A 172 4.29 7.44 -7.56
N ALA A 173 3.50 7.07 -8.58
CA ALA A 173 3.12 8.00 -9.64
C ALA A 173 2.31 9.17 -9.05
N TRP A 174 2.15 10.24 -9.84
CA TRP A 174 1.44 11.43 -9.41
C TRP A 174 0.02 11.15 -8.93
N ASP A 175 -0.72 10.31 -9.66
CA ASP A 175 -2.08 9.93 -9.26
C ASP A 175 -2.11 9.22 -7.91
N ALA A 176 -1.23 8.23 -7.71
CA ALA A 176 -1.11 7.51 -6.44
C ALA A 176 -0.76 8.45 -5.28
N TYR A 177 0.17 9.38 -5.50
CA TYR A 177 0.57 10.37 -4.52
C TYR A 177 -0.59 11.32 -4.15
N PHE A 178 -1.24 11.92 -5.13
CA PHE A 178 -2.33 12.88 -4.88
C PHE A 178 -3.59 12.21 -4.34
N MET A 179 -3.90 10.98 -4.78
CA MET A 179 -4.97 10.18 -4.18
C MET A 179 -4.66 9.80 -2.73
N SER A 180 -3.39 9.52 -2.40
CA SER A 180 -2.98 9.30 -1.00
C SER A 180 -3.17 10.55 -0.15
N LEU A 181 -2.89 11.74 -0.69
CA LEU A 181 -3.18 13.00 0.01
C LEU A 181 -4.68 13.25 0.19
N ALA A 182 -5.51 12.92 -0.80
CA ALA A 182 -6.96 12.99 -0.66
C ALA A 182 -7.47 12.04 0.44
N ASN A 183 -6.98 10.80 0.46
CA ASN A 183 -7.29 9.85 1.53
C ASN A 183 -6.79 10.33 2.90
N LEU A 184 -5.61 10.95 2.98
CA LEU A 184 -5.09 11.54 4.22
C LEU A 184 -6.00 12.69 4.70
N ALA A 185 -6.42 13.59 3.81
CA ALA A 185 -7.37 14.65 4.14
C ALA A 185 -8.69 14.09 4.68
N ALA A 186 -9.19 12.99 4.11
CA ALA A 186 -10.41 12.33 4.55
C ALA A 186 -10.37 11.86 6.02
N HIS A 187 -9.19 11.64 6.61
CA HIS A 187 -9.08 11.28 8.03
C HIS A 187 -9.54 12.38 8.97
N ARG A 188 -9.58 13.64 8.51
CA ARG A 188 -10.12 14.77 9.27
C ARG A 188 -11.63 14.97 9.10
N ALA A 189 -12.27 14.20 8.22
CA ALA A 189 -13.72 14.28 8.02
C ALA A 189 -14.48 13.98 9.31
N ASN A 190 -15.44 14.84 9.64
CA ASN A 190 -16.26 14.70 10.85
C ASN A 190 -17.69 14.19 10.54
N CYS A 191 -18.03 14.01 9.25
CA CYS A 191 -19.33 13.51 8.83
C CYS A 191 -19.56 12.05 9.25
N MET A 192 -20.74 11.76 9.78
CA MET A 192 -21.10 10.40 10.25
C MET A 192 -21.44 9.42 9.13
N LYS A 193 -21.77 9.90 7.91
CA LYS A 193 -22.18 9.04 6.80
C LYS A 193 -21.01 8.48 5.99
N ARG A 194 -19.93 9.27 5.81
CA ARG A 194 -18.75 8.89 5.01
C ARG A 194 -17.58 9.82 5.29
N ARG A 195 -16.35 9.31 5.17
CA ARG A 195 -15.11 10.10 5.16
C ARG A 195 -14.64 10.36 3.74
N VAL A 196 -14.87 11.58 3.26
CA VAL A 196 -14.48 12.02 1.92
C VAL A 196 -13.37 13.06 2.05
N GLY A 197 -12.37 12.94 1.19
CA GLY A 197 -11.26 13.89 1.09
C GLY A 197 -10.97 14.23 -0.35
N CYS A 198 -10.54 15.46 -0.57
CA CYS A 198 -10.31 16.06 -1.88
C CYS A 198 -9.02 16.91 -1.83
N VAL A 199 -8.23 16.87 -2.90
CA VAL A 199 -7.12 17.80 -3.12
C VAL A 199 -7.19 18.37 -4.53
N ILE A 200 -6.90 19.66 -4.66
CA ILE A 200 -6.82 20.36 -5.94
C ILE A 200 -5.36 20.57 -6.27
N ILE A 201 -4.95 20.11 -7.45
CA ILE A 201 -3.57 20.13 -7.92
C ILE A 201 -3.46 21.03 -9.14
N ARG A 202 -2.42 21.86 -9.19
CA ARG A 202 -2.00 22.60 -10.38
C ARG A 202 -0.49 22.52 -10.49
N ASP A 203 0.01 22.19 -11.68
CA ASP A 203 1.45 22.05 -11.95
C ASP A 203 2.18 21.14 -10.94
N LYS A 204 1.52 20.02 -10.59
CA LYS A 204 1.99 19.03 -9.58
C LYS A 204 2.18 19.60 -8.17
N ARG A 205 1.53 20.73 -7.86
CA ARG A 205 1.50 21.35 -6.53
C ARG A 205 0.09 21.35 -5.97
N VAL A 206 -0.02 21.08 -4.66
CA VAL A 206 -1.29 21.17 -3.95
C VAL A 206 -1.66 22.65 -3.82
N ILE A 207 -2.84 22.99 -4.32
CA ILE A 207 -3.43 24.33 -4.21
C ILE A 207 -4.34 24.42 -2.99
N ALA A 208 -5.17 23.41 -2.79
CA ALA A 208 -6.06 23.32 -1.65
C ALA A 208 -6.36 21.86 -1.31
N THR A 209 -6.77 21.65 -0.06
CA THR A 209 -7.27 20.38 0.44
C THR A 209 -8.66 20.60 1.05
N GLY A 210 -9.48 19.57 1.05
CA GLY A 210 -10.81 19.60 1.62
C GLY A 210 -11.21 18.23 2.15
N TYR A 211 -12.04 18.22 3.19
CA TYR A 211 -12.71 17.04 3.71
C TYR A 211 -14.15 17.40 4.03
N ASN A 212 -15.04 16.41 4.07
CA ASN A 212 -16.45 16.69 4.32
C ASN A 212 -16.75 16.87 5.82
N GLY A 213 -17.61 17.83 6.14
CA GLY A 213 -17.98 18.15 7.51
C GLY A 213 -18.85 19.39 7.65
N THR A 214 -19.29 19.68 8.87
CA THR A 214 -20.05 20.90 9.18
C THR A 214 -19.24 22.19 8.94
N PRO A 215 -19.90 23.35 8.82
CA PRO A 215 -19.23 24.63 8.54
C PRO A 215 -18.25 25.07 9.64
N ARG A 216 -17.42 26.07 9.34
CA ARG A 216 -16.50 26.68 10.32
C ARG A 216 -17.28 27.24 11.51
N ASN A 217 -16.71 27.11 12.71
CA ASN A 217 -17.30 27.56 13.98
C ASN A 217 -18.68 26.96 14.29
N PHE A 218 -18.95 25.77 13.76
CA PHE A 218 -20.16 25.00 14.01
C PHE A 218 -19.79 23.68 14.70
N LYS A 219 -20.71 23.13 15.50
CA LYS A 219 -20.51 21.83 16.16
C LYS A 219 -20.18 20.75 15.12
N ASN A 220 -19.19 19.90 15.36
CA ASN A 220 -18.82 18.89 14.38
C ASN A 220 -19.95 17.87 14.20
N CYS A 221 -20.05 17.26 13.01
CA CYS A 221 -21.12 16.29 12.76
C CYS A 221 -21.03 15.07 13.71
N ASN A 222 -19.83 14.61 14.05
CA ASN A 222 -19.55 13.55 15.04
C ASN A 222 -19.77 13.98 16.50
N GLU A 223 -20.06 15.25 16.74
CA GLU A 223 -20.49 15.79 18.02
C GLU A 223 -22.02 16.05 18.02
N GLY A 224 -22.74 15.63 16.97
CA GLY A 224 -24.19 15.86 16.83
C GLY A 224 -24.56 17.15 16.09
N GLY A 225 -23.63 17.80 15.38
CA GLY A 225 -23.87 19.05 14.68
C GLY A 225 -24.87 18.96 13.52
N CYS A 226 -24.95 17.82 12.83
CA CYS A 226 -25.87 17.66 11.69
C CYS A 226 -26.95 16.62 12.04
N PRO A 227 -28.22 17.02 12.30
CA PRO A 227 -29.29 16.09 12.65
C PRO A 227 -29.49 15.00 11.60
N ARG A 228 -29.47 15.37 10.31
CA ARG A 228 -29.61 14.44 9.18
C ARG A 228 -28.49 13.40 9.12
N CYS A 229 -27.26 13.77 9.42
CA CYS A 229 -26.16 12.81 9.38
C CYS A 229 -26.17 11.89 10.61
N ASN A 230 -26.75 12.35 11.72
CA ASN A 230 -26.90 11.57 12.95
C ASN A 230 -28.20 10.75 13.00
N SER A 231 -29.12 10.92 12.04
CA SER A 231 -30.27 10.02 11.90
C SER A 231 -29.83 8.65 11.36
N ALA A 232 -30.61 7.60 11.64
CA ALA A 232 -30.35 6.24 11.16
C ALA A 232 -30.70 6.02 9.67
N ASP A 233 -31.06 7.07 8.94
CA ASP A 233 -31.48 6.98 7.54
C ASP A 233 -30.33 6.54 6.63
N ALA A 234 -30.68 5.93 5.50
CA ALA A 234 -29.69 5.55 4.48
C ALA A 234 -28.94 6.78 3.93
N SER A 235 -27.68 6.56 3.52
CA SER A 235 -26.89 7.59 2.86
C SER A 235 -27.56 8.06 1.57
N GLY A 236 -27.69 9.37 1.40
CA GLY A 236 -28.34 9.97 0.22
C GLY A 236 -29.79 10.43 0.45
N VAL A 237 -30.41 10.08 1.58
CA VAL A 237 -31.74 10.57 1.96
C VAL A 237 -31.64 11.96 2.60
N GLY A 238 -32.59 12.85 2.33
CA GLY A 238 -32.68 14.17 2.97
C GLY A 238 -31.49 15.09 2.70
N LEU A 239 -30.89 15.04 1.50
CA LEU A 239 -29.69 15.84 1.18
C LEU A 239 -29.90 17.35 1.36
N SER A 240 -31.12 17.84 1.14
CA SER A 240 -31.48 19.26 1.31
C SER A 240 -31.38 19.77 2.75
N THR A 241 -31.45 18.88 3.76
CA THR A 241 -31.35 19.23 5.18
C THR A 241 -29.96 18.94 5.76
N CYS A 242 -29.02 18.51 4.93
CA CYS A 242 -27.65 18.25 5.35
C CYS A 242 -26.89 19.56 5.59
N LEU A 243 -26.32 19.71 6.79
CA LEU A 243 -25.48 20.89 7.13
C LEU A 243 -24.02 20.72 6.73
N CYS A 244 -23.61 19.50 6.35
CA CYS A 244 -22.22 19.24 5.98
C CYS A 244 -21.91 19.74 4.57
N LEU A 245 -20.78 20.42 4.41
CA LEU A 245 -20.15 20.61 3.11
C LEU A 245 -19.40 19.35 2.70
N HIS A 246 -19.34 19.12 1.40
CA HIS A 246 -18.56 18.07 0.77
C HIS A 246 -17.07 18.43 0.71
N ALA A 247 -16.22 17.42 0.51
CA ALA A 247 -14.78 17.62 0.47
C ALA A 247 -14.37 18.50 -0.73
N GLU A 248 -15.01 18.29 -1.87
CA GLU A 248 -14.83 19.05 -3.10
C GLU A 248 -15.21 20.51 -2.90
N GLU A 249 -16.33 20.78 -2.23
CA GLU A 249 -16.78 22.14 -1.93
C GLU A 249 -15.78 22.86 -1.03
N ASN A 250 -15.33 22.21 0.05
CA ASN A 250 -14.34 22.80 0.95
C ASN A 250 -13.02 23.07 0.23
N ALA A 251 -12.56 22.15 -0.63
CA ALA A 251 -11.34 22.37 -1.41
C ALA A 251 -11.47 23.53 -2.41
N LEU A 252 -12.63 23.63 -3.09
CA LEU A 252 -12.91 24.71 -4.05
C LEU A 252 -13.04 26.07 -3.35
N LEU A 253 -13.74 26.13 -2.21
CA LEU A 253 -13.89 27.34 -1.40
C LEU A 253 -12.55 27.83 -0.87
N GLU A 254 -11.71 26.91 -0.40
CA GLU A 254 -10.37 27.25 0.04
C GLU A 254 -9.54 27.75 -1.15
N ALA A 255 -9.48 27.02 -2.27
CA ALA A 255 -8.69 27.42 -3.43
C ALA A 255 -9.10 28.79 -4.00
N GLY A 256 -10.40 29.02 -4.21
CA GLY A 256 -10.89 30.14 -5.00
C GLY A 256 -10.55 30.00 -6.50
N ARG A 257 -11.36 30.63 -7.36
CA ARG A 257 -11.28 30.46 -8.82
C ARG A 257 -9.91 30.81 -9.39
N ASP A 258 -9.31 31.90 -8.94
CA ASP A 258 -8.05 32.42 -9.48
C ASP A 258 -6.87 31.45 -9.26
N ARG A 259 -6.86 30.72 -8.13
CA ARG A 259 -5.80 29.75 -7.82
C ARG A 259 -5.99 28.40 -8.53
N ILE A 260 -7.19 28.09 -8.99
CA ILE A 260 -7.47 26.87 -9.78
C ILE A 260 -6.91 27.06 -11.19
N GLY A 261 -7.15 28.21 -11.83
CA GLY A 261 -6.71 28.45 -13.20
C GLY A 261 -7.30 27.45 -14.20
N SER A 262 -6.69 27.30 -15.38
CA SER A 262 -7.22 26.48 -16.48
C SER A 262 -6.70 25.04 -16.55
N SER A 263 -5.70 24.68 -15.71
CA SER A 263 -4.99 23.40 -15.78
C SER A 263 -5.16 22.52 -14.55
N ALA A 264 -6.02 22.90 -13.59
CA ALA A 264 -6.17 22.18 -12.35
C ALA A 264 -6.82 20.79 -12.52
N THR A 265 -6.34 19.84 -11.71
CA THR A 265 -6.92 18.51 -11.55
C THR A 265 -7.40 18.34 -10.11
N VAL A 266 -8.63 17.86 -9.94
CA VAL A 266 -9.21 17.46 -8.65
C VAL A 266 -8.93 15.98 -8.44
N TYR A 267 -8.36 15.61 -7.29
CA TYR A 267 -8.28 14.24 -6.81
C TYR A 267 -9.22 14.07 -5.62
N CYS A 268 -10.19 13.16 -5.72
CA CYS A 268 -11.14 12.89 -4.64
C CYS A 268 -11.21 11.40 -4.35
N ASN A 269 -11.28 10.99 -3.09
CA ASN A 269 -11.37 9.56 -2.78
C ASN A 269 -12.71 8.92 -3.20
N THR A 270 -13.74 9.73 -3.45
CA THR A 270 -15.07 9.31 -3.92
C THR A 270 -15.43 10.09 -5.19
N CYS A 271 -16.12 9.47 -6.14
CA CYS A 271 -16.66 10.18 -7.30
C CYS A 271 -17.54 11.37 -6.86
N PRO A 272 -17.33 12.59 -7.40
CA PRO A 272 -18.10 13.75 -6.98
C PRO A 272 -19.59 13.62 -7.26
N CYS A 273 -20.42 14.12 -6.34
CA CYS A 273 -21.85 14.19 -6.57
C CYS A 273 -22.19 15.22 -7.67
N LEU A 274 -23.45 15.24 -8.12
CA LEU A 274 -23.90 16.15 -9.17
C LEU A 274 -23.67 17.63 -8.80
N THR A 275 -23.99 18.03 -7.57
CA THR A 275 -23.83 19.43 -7.12
C THR A 275 -22.36 19.85 -7.04
N CYS A 276 -21.47 18.95 -6.58
CA CYS A 276 -20.03 19.19 -6.60
C CYS A 276 -19.49 19.24 -8.03
N SER A 277 -19.96 18.37 -8.92
CA SER A 277 -19.56 18.35 -10.33
C SER A 277 -19.87 19.68 -11.03
N ILE A 278 -21.06 20.24 -10.81
CA ILE A 278 -21.44 21.56 -11.32
C ILE A 278 -20.49 22.65 -10.81
N LYS A 279 -20.14 22.62 -9.52
CA LYS A 279 -19.20 23.59 -8.90
C LYS A 279 -17.78 23.44 -9.44
N ILE A 280 -17.32 22.21 -9.66
CA ILE A 280 -16.02 21.89 -10.27
C ILE A 280 -15.92 22.49 -11.67
N ILE A 281 -16.97 22.33 -12.49
CA ILE A 281 -17.06 22.93 -13.83
C ILE A 281 -16.98 24.46 -13.73
N GLN A 282 -17.82 25.06 -12.88
CA GLN A 282 -17.88 26.51 -12.72
C GLN A 282 -16.54 27.10 -12.25
N ALA A 283 -15.78 26.34 -11.46
CA ALA A 283 -14.48 26.73 -10.96
C ALA A 283 -13.36 26.67 -12.02
N GLY A 284 -13.57 26.02 -13.16
CA GLY A 284 -12.60 25.92 -14.26
C GLY A 284 -11.65 24.73 -14.16
N VAL A 285 -11.99 23.69 -13.38
CA VAL A 285 -11.19 22.46 -13.29
C VAL A 285 -11.20 21.70 -14.61
N ARG A 286 -10.05 21.15 -15.02
CA ARG A 286 -9.88 20.43 -16.28
C ARG A 286 -10.10 18.92 -16.16
N GLU A 287 -9.71 18.34 -15.04
CA GLU A 287 -9.78 16.89 -14.82
C GLU A 287 -10.20 16.57 -13.38
N VAL A 288 -10.97 15.50 -13.22
CA VAL A 288 -11.34 14.88 -11.95
C VAL A 288 -10.86 13.44 -11.95
N VAL A 289 -10.06 13.08 -10.96
CA VAL A 289 -9.56 11.73 -10.71
C VAL A 289 -10.14 11.21 -9.40
N TYR A 290 -10.76 10.03 -9.41
CA TYR A 290 -11.38 9.45 -8.21
C TYR A 290 -11.03 7.98 -7.97
N SER A 291 -11.04 7.47 -6.74
CA SER A 291 -10.73 6.05 -6.47
C SER A 291 -11.95 5.17 -6.23
N GLN A 292 -12.95 5.64 -5.48
CA GLN A 292 -14.15 4.86 -5.15
C GLN A 292 -15.37 5.29 -5.99
N SER A 293 -16.03 4.31 -6.60
CA SER A 293 -17.30 4.50 -7.32
C SER A 293 -18.43 4.95 -6.39
N TYR A 294 -19.39 5.69 -6.92
CA TYR A 294 -20.56 6.16 -6.21
C TYR A 294 -21.85 5.94 -7.01
N SER A 295 -23.01 6.01 -6.34
CA SER A 295 -24.31 5.69 -6.93
C SER A 295 -24.73 6.62 -8.07
N MET A 296 -24.07 7.77 -8.23
CA MET A 296 -24.43 8.82 -9.18
C MET A 296 -23.40 9.03 -10.31
N ASP A 297 -22.47 8.08 -10.49
CA ASP A 297 -21.33 8.21 -11.41
C ASP A 297 -21.76 8.55 -12.85
N ALA A 298 -22.86 7.97 -13.34
CA ALA A 298 -23.34 8.19 -14.70
C ALA A 298 -23.83 9.64 -14.96
N LEU A 299 -24.49 10.25 -13.96
CA LEU A 299 -24.99 11.63 -14.07
C LEU A 299 -23.84 12.64 -13.95
N SER A 300 -22.97 12.47 -12.94
CA SER A 300 -21.77 13.30 -12.78
C SER A 300 -20.87 13.21 -14.02
N SER A 301 -20.64 12.01 -14.54
CA SER A 301 -19.87 11.77 -15.76
C SER A 301 -20.45 12.50 -16.97
N ARG A 302 -21.78 12.43 -17.17
CA ARG A 302 -22.46 13.11 -18.27
C ARG A 302 -22.26 14.63 -18.22
N VAL A 303 -22.46 15.24 -17.05
CA VAL A 303 -22.38 16.69 -16.87
C VAL A 303 -20.93 17.20 -17.01
N LEU A 304 -19.96 16.49 -16.42
CA LEU A 304 -18.53 16.81 -16.57
C LEU A 304 -18.09 16.71 -18.03
N LYS A 305 -18.47 15.63 -18.72
CA LYS A 305 -18.15 15.41 -20.13
C LYS A 305 -18.74 16.49 -21.04
N GLN A 306 -19.98 16.91 -20.81
CA GLN A 306 -20.62 17.99 -21.58
C GLN A 306 -19.86 19.32 -21.50
N SER A 307 -19.15 19.56 -20.39
CA SER A 307 -18.38 20.80 -20.18
C SER A 307 -16.89 20.65 -20.51
N GLY A 308 -16.48 19.51 -21.08
CA GLY A 308 -15.08 19.24 -21.44
C GLY A 308 -14.18 18.85 -20.26
N VAL A 309 -14.75 18.58 -19.07
CA VAL A 309 -13.98 18.12 -17.90
C VAL A 309 -13.80 16.60 -17.98
N THR A 310 -12.56 16.14 -17.93
CA THR A 310 -12.25 14.70 -17.97
C THR A 310 -12.54 14.07 -16.61
N LEU A 311 -13.29 12.97 -16.58
CA LEU A 311 -13.52 12.17 -15.37
C LEU A 311 -12.83 10.81 -15.54
N ARG A 312 -11.97 10.44 -14.59
CA ARG A 312 -11.20 9.20 -14.64
C ARG A 312 -11.16 8.51 -13.28
N GLN A 313 -11.38 7.19 -13.27
CA GLN A 313 -11.16 6.38 -12.09
C GLN A 313 -9.69 5.97 -11.99
N PHE A 314 -9.09 6.20 -10.82
CA PHE A 314 -7.76 5.74 -10.46
C PHE A 314 -7.86 4.38 -9.75
N ILE A 315 -7.13 3.40 -10.28
CA ILE A 315 -7.02 2.06 -9.72
C ILE A 315 -5.58 1.90 -9.20
N PRO A 316 -5.36 1.85 -7.88
CA PRO A 316 -4.02 1.68 -7.33
C PRO A 316 -3.47 0.28 -7.64
N PRO A 317 -2.13 0.11 -7.75
CA PRO A 317 -1.53 -1.22 -7.80
C PRO A 317 -1.82 -2.00 -6.52
N LYS A 318 -1.92 -3.34 -6.61
CA LYS A 318 -2.09 -4.21 -5.44
C LYS A 318 -0.95 -3.97 -4.44
N SER A 319 -1.26 -3.48 -3.24
CA SER A 319 -0.32 -3.14 -2.17
C SER A 319 -0.89 -3.49 -0.79
N GLY A 320 -0.05 -3.51 0.25
CA GLY A 320 -0.49 -3.92 1.59
C GLY A 320 -0.63 -5.44 1.69
N ILE A 321 -1.75 -5.93 2.24
CA ILE A 321 -2.00 -7.36 2.38
C ILE A 321 -2.43 -7.96 1.04
N VAL A 322 -1.65 -8.91 0.53
CA VAL A 322 -1.92 -9.65 -0.70
C VAL A 322 -2.09 -11.12 -0.33
N ILE A 323 -3.26 -11.68 -0.60
CA ILE A 323 -3.55 -13.09 -0.35
C ILE A 323 -3.17 -13.87 -1.61
N ILE A 324 -2.17 -14.73 -1.47
CA ILE A 324 -1.77 -15.69 -2.49
C ILE A 324 -2.57 -16.97 -2.24
N LYS A 325 -3.28 -17.47 -3.26
CA LYS A 325 -4.17 -18.63 -3.14
C LYS A 325 -3.60 -19.88 -3.80
#